data_AF-A0A7X0MXM7-F1
#
_entry.id   AF-A0A7X0MXM7-F1
#
_cell.length_a   1.000
_cell.length_b   1.000
_cell.length_c   1.000
_cell.angle_alpha   90.00
_cell.angle_beta   90.00
_cell.angle_gamma   90.00
#
_symmetry.space_group_name_H-M   'P 1'
#
loop_
_entity.id
_entity.type
_entity.pdbx_description
1 polymer ?
#
loop_
_entity_poly.entity_id
_entity_poly.type
_entity_poly.pdbx_seq_one_letter_code
_entity_poly.pdbx_strand_id
1 'polypeptide(L)'
;MLVIAEEAFRDNSLSSISLPNSLSTLGLRAFVSNNLGSIDIPDSVTTIAVQVFTGNNISSFTLPSGLSHIPAAMFGSNALTSLTLPAGIASIGPQALPRTT
;
A
#
# COMPACT_ATOMS: atom_id res chain seq x y z
N MET A 1 -11.12 -15.53 -5.36
CA MET A 1 -10.28 -14.31 -5.41
C MET A 1 -10.83 -13.35 -4.37
N LEU A 2 -10.05 -12.98 -3.35
CA LEU A 2 -10.50 -12.07 -2.30
C LEU A 2 -10.12 -10.63 -2.65
N VAL A 3 -11.03 -9.70 -2.38
CA VAL A 3 -10.87 -8.26 -2.62
C VAL A 3 -11.13 -7.52 -1.32
N ILE A 4 -10.24 -6.58 -0.99
CA ILE A 4 -10.54 -5.53 -0.01
C ILE A 4 -11.11 -4.36 -0.79
N ALA A 5 -12.37 -4.03 -0.53
CA ALA A 5 -13.11 -3.02 -1.26
C ALA A 5 -12.58 -1.59 -0.99
N GLU A 6 -13.08 -0.65 -1.79
CA GLU A 6 -12.84 0.79 -1.58
C GLU A 6 -13.19 1.20 -0.15
N GLU A 7 -12.27 1.97 0.46
CA GLU A 7 -12.39 2.55 1.81
C GLU A 7 -12.71 1.54 2.94
N ALA A 8 -12.54 0.23 2.72
CA ALA A 8 -12.98 -0.82 3.65
C ALA A 8 -12.43 -0.69 5.08
N PHE A 9 -11.23 -0.15 5.24
CA PHE A 9 -10.59 0.11 6.53
C PHE A 9 -10.19 1.59 6.70
N ARG A 10 -10.80 2.52 5.96
CA ARG A 10 -10.51 3.96 6.05
C ARG A 10 -10.83 4.51 7.45
N ASP A 11 -10.02 5.45 7.93
CA ASP A 11 -10.23 6.21 9.19
C ASP A 11 -10.44 5.29 10.40
N ASN A 12 -9.60 4.28 10.53
CA ASN A 12 -9.57 3.38 11.66
C ASN A 12 -8.31 3.62 12.51
N SER A 13 -8.10 2.82 13.54
CA SER A 13 -6.89 2.85 14.38
C SER A 13 -6.09 1.56 14.25
N LEU A 14 -6.09 0.94 13.06
CA LEU A 14 -5.36 -0.30 12.84
C LEU A 14 -3.86 -0.04 13.00
N SER A 15 -3.24 -0.74 13.93
CA SER A 15 -1.78 -0.78 14.11
C SER A 15 -1.15 -1.99 13.39
N SER A 16 -1.95 -3.01 13.09
CA SER A 16 -1.56 -4.20 12.35
C SER A 16 -2.77 -4.84 11.68
N ILE A 17 -2.52 -5.60 10.61
CA ILE A 17 -3.52 -6.46 9.96
C ILE A 17 -2.80 -7.66 9.33
N SER A 18 -3.41 -8.84 9.41
CA SER A 18 -2.95 -10.02 8.69
C SER A 18 -3.82 -10.21 7.45
N LEU A 19 -3.19 -10.29 6.28
CA LEU A 19 -3.86 -10.45 4.99
C LEU A 19 -3.76 -11.91 4.52
N PRO A 20 -4.85 -12.51 4.00
CA PRO A 20 -4.80 -13.88 3.52
C PRO A 20 -4.10 -13.98 2.17
N ASN A 21 -3.41 -15.11 1.92
CA ASN A 21 -2.71 -15.39 0.67
C ASN A 21 -3.61 -15.49 -0.58
N SER A 22 -4.93 -15.45 -0.41
CA SER A 22 -5.91 -15.41 -1.51
C SER A 22 -6.31 -13.98 -1.93
N LEU A 23 -5.76 -12.96 -1.26
CA LEU A 23 -6.01 -11.55 -1.56
C LEU A 23 -5.37 -11.17 -2.89
N SER A 24 -6.16 -10.62 -3.80
CA SER A 24 -5.67 -10.18 -5.12
C SER A 24 -5.67 -8.68 -5.30
N THR A 25 -6.52 -7.97 -4.55
CA THR A 25 -6.88 -6.59 -4.89
C THR A 25 -7.08 -5.75 -3.62
N LEU A 26 -6.45 -4.57 -3.63
CA LEU A 26 -6.65 -3.50 -2.66
C LEU A 26 -7.35 -2.31 -3.33
N GLY A 27 -8.59 -2.03 -2.91
CA GLY A 27 -9.43 -0.97 -3.45
C GLY A 27 -8.96 0.44 -3.10
N LEU A 28 -9.55 1.43 -3.78
CA LEU A 28 -9.22 2.85 -3.59
C LEU A 28 -9.27 3.21 -2.11
N ARG A 29 -8.19 3.82 -1.59
CA ARG A 29 -8.12 4.30 -0.20
C ARG A 29 -8.39 3.24 0.90
N ALA A 30 -8.23 1.95 0.60
CA ALA A 30 -8.65 0.87 1.49
C ALA A 30 -8.10 0.97 2.93
N PHE A 31 -6.89 1.50 3.12
CA PHE A 31 -6.24 1.64 4.44
C PHE A 31 -5.87 3.08 4.80
N VAL A 32 -6.57 4.07 4.23
CA VAL A 32 -6.27 5.48 4.50
C VAL A 32 -6.49 5.84 5.97
N SER A 33 -5.63 6.70 6.51
CA SER A 33 -5.76 7.26 7.86
C SER A 33 -5.85 6.17 8.93
N ASN A 34 -4.77 5.40 9.07
CA ASN A 34 -4.60 4.38 10.10
C ASN A 34 -3.26 4.57 10.81
N ASN A 35 -2.90 3.64 11.70
CA ASN A 35 -1.68 3.69 12.49
C ASN A 35 -0.67 2.61 12.07
N LEU A 36 -0.77 2.07 10.83
CA LEU A 36 0.07 0.97 10.37
C LEU A 36 1.54 1.42 10.29
N GLY A 37 2.42 0.74 11.03
CA GLY A 37 3.87 0.95 10.94
C GLY A 37 4.56 0.06 9.89
N SER A 38 3.92 -1.07 9.58
CA SER A 38 4.29 -2.00 8.53
C SER A 38 3.04 -2.75 8.07
N ILE A 39 3.10 -3.32 6.87
CA ILE A 39 2.08 -4.24 6.38
C ILE A 39 2.70 -5.18 5.35
N ASP A 40 2.46 -6.48 5.52
CA ASP A 40 2.93 -7.50 4.57
C ASP A 40 1.83 -7.75 3.54
N ILE A 41 2.12 -7.41 2.28
CA ILE A 41 1.19 -7.63 1.16
C ILE A 41 1.58 -8.94 0.45
N PRO A 42 0.66 -9.93 0.35
CA PRO A 42 0.99 -11.19 -0.28
C PRO A 42 1.25 -11.03 -1.79
N ASP A 43 2.14 -11.85 -2.34
CA ASP A 43 2.52 -11.85 -3.77
C ASP A 43 1.34 -12.12 -4.72
N SER A 44 0.24 -12.66 -4.20
CA SER A 44 -1.03 -12.83 -4.93
C SER A 44 -1.70 -11.50 -5.29
N VAL A 45 -1.31 -10.39 -4.67
CA VAL A 45 -1.85 -9.06 -4.97
C VAL A 45 -1.26 -8.54 -6.28
N THR A 46 -2.11 -8.49 -7.29
CA THR A 46 -1.76 -7.97 -8.63
C THR A 46 -2.34 -6.58 -8.87
N THR A 47 -3.26 -6.11 -8.02
CA THR A 47 -3.90 -4.80 -8.16
C THR A 47 -3.89 -4.04 -6.84
N ILE A 48 -3.30 -2.85 -6.85
CA ILE A 48 -3.36 -1.87 -5.76
C ILE A 48 -3.87 -0.56 -6.36
N ALA A 49 -4.91 0.02 -5.77
CA ALA A 49 -5.49 1.27 -6.22
C ALA A 49 -4.72 2.51 -5.68
N VAL A 50 -5.19 3.69 -6.09
CA VAL A 50 -4.66 4.99 -5.65
C VAL A 50 -4.83 5.17 -4.13
N GLN A 51 -3.89 5.87 -3.49
CA GLN A 51 -3.98 6.28 -2.08
C GLN A 51 -4.16 5.16 -1.04
N VAL A 52 -3.90 3.89 -1.36
CA VAL A 52 -4.25 2.76 -0.48
C VAL A 52 -3.71 2.89 0.95
N PHE A 53 -2.48 3.36 1.14
CA PHE A 53 -1.86 3.49 2.45
C PHE A 53 -1.64 4.95 2.89
N THR A 54 -2.30 5.94 2.27
CA THR A 54 -2.09 7.35 2.63
C THR A 54 -2.42 7.62 4.11
N GLY A 55 -1.58 8.38 4.80
CA GLY A 55 -1.81 8.78 6.20
C GLY A 55 -1.63 7.63 7.19
N ASN A 56 -0.56 6.86 7.04
CA ASN A 56 -0.13 5.83 8.00
C ASN A 56 1.27 6.16 8.55
N ASN A 57 1.85 5.25 9.33
CA ASN A 57 3.19 5.39 9.91
C ASN A 57 4.20 4.44 9.24
N ILE A 58 3.94 4.00 8.00
CA ILE A 58 4.76 2.98 7.33
C ILE A 58 6.16 3.55 7.09
N SER A 59 7.17 2.88 7.65
CA SER A 59 8.57 3.31 7.58
C SER A 59 9.38 2.54 6.55
N SER A 60 8.98 1.31 6.25
CA SER A 60 9.58 0.48 5.20
C SER A 60 8.49 -0.33 4.51
N PHE A 61 8.70 -0.62 3.23
CA PHE A 61 7.74 -1.40 2.45
C PHE A 61 8.44 -2.20 1.36
N THR A 62 7.98 -3.42 1.14
CA THR A 62 8.39 -4.30 0.03
C THR A 62 7.22 -4.49 -0.90
N LEU A 63 7.37 -4.11 -2.17
CA LEU A 63 6.31 -4.29 -3.16
C LEU A 63 6.17 -5.78 -3.53
N PRO A 64 4.92 -6.29 -3.65
CA PRO A 64 4.65 -7.61 -4.22
C PRO A 64 5.26 -7.76 -5.61
N SER A 65 5.82 -8.94 -5.88
CA SER A 65 6.54 -9.23 -7.13
C SER A 65 5.67 -9.11 -8.39
N GLY A 66 4.35 -9.29 -8.26
CA GLY A 66 3.38 -9.20 -9.36
C GLY A 66 2.98 -7.79 -9.80
N LEU A 67 3.47 -6.73 -9.14
CA LEU A 67 3.13 -5.35 -9.50
C LEU A 67 4.08 -4.81 -10.57
N SER A 68 3.50 -4.14 -11.56
CA SER A 68 4.27 -3.41 -12.60
C SER A 68 4.23 -1.90 -12.43
N HIS A 69 3.46 -1.36 -11.47
CA HIS A 69 3.33 0.08 -11.26
C HIS A 69 3.08 0.42 -9.79
N ILE A 70 3.54 1.59 -9.34
CA ILE A 70 3.17 2.16 -8.03
C ILE A 70 2.08 3.22 -8.23
N PRO A 71 0.89 3.09 -7.62
CA PRO A 71 -0.19 4.06 -7.78
C PRO A 71 0.13 5.44 -7.20
N ALA A 72 -0.58 6.46 -7.70
CA ALA A 72 -0.49 7.82 -7.20
C ALA A 72 -0.80 7.89 -5.69
N ALA A 73 -0.04 8.72 -4.97
CA ALA A 73 -0.21 8.98 -3.55
C ALA A 73 -0.27 7.75 -2.62
N MET A 74 0.15 6.56 -3.07
CA MET A 74 0.05 5.29 -2.33
C MET A 74 0.56 5.40 -0.88
N PHE A 75 1.72 6.03 -0.68
CA PHE A 75 2.36 6.24 0.63
C PHE A 75 2.35 7.71 1.07
N GLY A 76 1.45 8.54 0.55
CA GLY A 76 1.34 9.94 0.97
C GLY A 76 1.21 10.06 2.49
N SER A 77 1.88 11.03 3.11
CA SER A 77 1.87 11.25 4.56
C SER A 77 2.24 10.00 5.40
N ASN A 78 3.20 9.20 4.92
CA ASN A 78 3.87 8.14 5.70
C ASN A 78 5.28 8.56 6.13
N ALA A 79 5.95 7.71 6.91
CA ALA A 79 7.31 7.89 7.40
C ALA A 79 8.34 7.05 6.61
N LEU A 80 8.08 6.78 5.33
CA LEU A 80 8.84 5.84 4.51
C LEU A 80 10.31 6.29 4.37
N THR A 81 11.24 5.52 4.92
CA THR A 81 12.70 5.72 4.81
C THR A 81 13.34 4.73 3.84
N SER A 82 12.70 3.59 3.60
CA SER A 82 13.16 2.58 2.64
C SER A 82 12.02 1.98 1.83
N LEU A 83 12.30 1.68 0.56
CA LEU A 83 11.36 1.04 -0.35
C LEU A 83 12.11 0.04 -1.21
N THR A 84 11.67 -1.23 -1.19
CA THR A 84 12.22 -2.27 -2.06
C THR A 84 11.29 -2.47 -3.25
N LEU A 85 11.83 -2.25 -4.45
CA LEU A 85 11.12 -2.42 -5.71
C LEU A 85 11.42 -3.79 -6.33
N PRO A 86 10.42 -4.54 -6.80
CA PRO A 86 10.65 -5.71 -7.64
C PRO A 86 11.12 -5.29 -9.04
N ALA A 87 11.78 -6.22 -9.74
CA ALA A 87 12.36 -5.95 -11.06
C ALA A 87 11.32 -5.54 -12.13
N GLY A 88 10.04 -5.85 -11.92
CA GLY A 88 8.96 -5.60 -12.88
C GLY A 88 8.34 -4.20 -12.83
N ILE A 89 8.77 -3.31 -11.93
CA ILE A 89 8.19 -1.96 -11.84
C ILE A 89 8.56 -1.12 -13.08
N ALA A 90 7.56 -0.77 -13.86
CA ALA A 90 7.66 0.04 -15.06
C ALA A 90 7.32 1.52 -14.84
N SER A 91 6.52 1.84 -13.81
CA SER A 91 6.14 3.24 -13.55
C SER A 91 5.82 3.53 -12.09
N ILE A 92 5.97 4.81 -11.71
CA ILE A 92 5.67 5.34 -10.37
C ILE A 92 4.74 6.54 -10.56
N GLY A 93 3.58 6.49 -9.89
CA GLY A 93 2.57 7.53 -9.96
C GLY A 93 2.99 8.83 -9.25
N PRO A 94 2.35 9.96 -9.57
CA PRO A 94 2.63 11.23 -8.91
C PRO A 94 2.39 11.13 -7.40
N GLN A 95 3.31 11.72 -6.63
CA GLN A 95 3.25 11.75 -5.16
C GLN A 95 3.17 10.37 -4.49
N ALA A 96 3.50 9.28 -5.20
CA ALA A 96 3.40 7.91 -4.66
C ALA A 96 4.18 7.72 -3.35
N LEU A 97 5.29 8.43 -3.19
CA LEU A 97 6.16 8.40 -2.03
C LEU A 97 5.93 9.65 -1.16
N PRO A 98 6.12 9.57 0.17
CA PRO A 98 6.01 10.73 1.05
C PRO A 98 7.08 11.77 0.71
N ARG A 99 6.77 13.04 0.99
CA ARG A 99 7.74 14.13 0.83
C ARG A 99 8.77 14.01 1.95
N THR A 100 9.99 13.63 1.62
CA THR A 100 11.13 13.73 2.53
C THR A 100 11.65 15.17 2.49
N THR A 101 11.60 15.87 3.62
CA THR A 101 12.31 17.15 3.82
C THR A 101 13.78 16.90 4.12
#